data_AF-A0A368F7H8-F1
#
_entry.id   AF-A0A368F7H8-F1
#
_cell.length_a   1.000
_cell.length_b   1.000
_cell.length_c   1.000
_cell.angle_alpha   90.00
_cell.angle_beta   90.00
_cell.angle_gamma   90.00
#
_symmetry.space_group_name_H-M   'P 1'
#
loop_
_entity.id
_entity.type
_entity.pdbx_description
1 polymer ?
#
loop_
_entity_poly.entity_id
_entity_poly.type
_entity_poly.pdbx_seq_one_letter_code
_entity_poly.pdbx_strand_id
1 'polypeptide(L)'
;MYIITFLCDLGNSRVLTLSSIIEFLEGLLQSAFEENVPQARTDWFVYVVLRVMPWIGLELSEKKKDELDNILEGAGKYIEGRRKVHVKMLQVWSSSTPHEQEDYLDCLLAQVKSLKTNDWKEKQIARHYVAFDAALQDALQHNLPSFSPPVHKDESNYPLPMVVFRLFDYADCPEDGTVLPGAHSIERFLIEEELNWIVDFNAADRKICAEELTNYARGANVPIAYMILEVLFSQLFRLPHPPQPTGFYGR
;
A
#
# COMPACT_ATOMS: atom_id res chain seq x y z
N MET A 1 7.13 -7.47 -3.85
CA MET A 1 5.83 -6.89 -3.42
C MET A 1 4.70 -7.31 -4.35
N TYR A 2 4.80 -7.01 -5.66
CA TYR A 2 3.77 -7.35 -6.66
C TYR A 2 3.34 -8.81 -6.70
N ILE A 3 4.27 -9.76 -6.45
CA ILE A 3 3.95 -11.20 -6.40
C ILE A 3 2.92 -11.51 -5.30
N ILE A 4 3.06 -10.91 -4.11
CA ILE A 4 2.16 -11.19 -2.99
C ILE A 4 0.78 -10.60 -3.26
N THR A 5 0.71 -9.38 -3.79
CA THR A 5 -0.55 -8.78 -4.26
C THR A 5 -1.22 -9.65 -5.31
N PHE A 6 -0.46 -10.15 -6.30
CA PHE A 6 -0.97 -11.04 -7.32
C PHE A 6 -1.53 -12.34 -6.74
N LEU A 7 -0.80 -13.00 -5.83
CA LEU A 7 -1.28 -14.22 -5.16
C LEU A 7 -2.56 -13.95 -4.35
N CYS A 8 -2.66 -12.82 -3.65
CA CYS A 8 -3.88 -12.46 -2.94
C CYS A 8 -5.05 -12.22 -3.91
N ASP A 9 -4.83 -11.51 -5.03
CA ASP A 9 -5.89 -11.23 -6.01
C ASP A 9 -6.35 -12.47 -6.80
N LEU A 10 -5.50 -13.50 -6.91
CA LEU A 10 -5.90 -14.81 -7.41
C LEU A 10 -6.95 -15.50 -6.52
N GLY A 11 -7.08 -15.10 -5.24
CA GLY A 11 -8.19 -15.51 -4.38
C GLY A 11 -9.53 -14.97 -4.88
N ASN A 12 -9.58 -13.70 -5.29
CA ASN A 12 -10.78 -13.10 -5.88
C ASN A 12 -11.17 -13.74 -7.22
N SER A 13 -10.16 -14.17 -7.99
CA SER A 13 -10.36 -14.86 -9.27
C SER A 13 -10.67 -16.36 -9.11
N ARG A 14 -10.86 -16.85 -7.88
CA ARG A 14 -11.13 -18.27 -7.55
C ARG A 14 -10.07 -19.23 -8.10
N VAL A 15 -8.82 -18.77 -8.22
CA VAL A 15 -7.68 -19.64 -8.61
C VAL A 15 -7.04 -20.24 -7.35
N LEU A 16 -6.94 -19.45 -6.28
CA LEU A 16 -6.42 -19.91 -4.99
C LEU A 16 -7.51 -19.98 -3.94
N THR A 17 -7.42 -20.96 -3.03
CA THR A 17 -8.34 -21.04 -1.90
C THR A 17 -8.06 -19.94 -0.88
N LEU A 18 -9.12 -19.36 -0.33
CA LEU A 18 -9.00 -18.32 0.70
C LEU A 18 -8.31 -18.82 1.97
N SER A 19 -8.52 -20.09 2.34
CA SER A 19 -7.83 -20.71 3.49
C SER A 19 -6.32 -20.71 3.29
N SER A 20 -5.82 -21.07 2.11
CA SER A 20 -4.37 -21.08 1.85
C SER A 20 -3.78 -19.67 1.79
N ILE A 21 -4.56 -18.66 1.38
CA ILE A 21 -4.16 -17.25 1.44
C ILE A 21 -4.07 -16.78 2.90
N ILE A 22 -5.03 -17.15 3.75
CA ILE A 22 -4.99 -16.83 5.19
C ILE A 22 -3.76 -17.43 5.85
N GLU A 23 -3.51 -18.73 5.66
CA GLU A 23 -2.32 -19.40 6.21
C GLU A 23 -1.03 -18.70 5.75
N PHE A 24 -0.98 -18.27 4.49
CA PHE A 24 0.13 -17.50 3.95
C PHE A 24 0.29 -16.12 4.63
N LEU A 25 -0.79 -15.37 4.82
CA LEU A 25 -0.78 -14.06 5.48
C LEU A 25 -0.47 -14.15 6.97
N GLU A 26 -0.98 -15.18 7.65
CA GLU A 26 -0.65 -15.49 9.05
C GLU A 26 0.82 -15.86 9.19
N GLY A 27 1.37 -16.65 8.27
CA GLY A 27 2.80 -16.96 8.24
C GLY A 27 3.68 -15.73 8.04
N LEU A 28 3.28 -14.80 7.18
CA LEU A 28 3.96 -13.49 7.05
C LEU A 28 3.86 -12.68 8.35
N LEU A 29 2.67 -12.57 8.93
CA LEU A 29 2.43 -11.81 10.15
C LEU A 29 3.17 -12.40 11.36
N GLN A 30 3.28 -13.72 11.46
CA GLN A 30 4.04 -14.40 12.51
C GLN A 30 5.51 -13.96 12.51
N SER A 31 6.10 -13.77 11.32
CA SER A 31 7.47 -13.24 11.21
C SER A 31 7.64 -11.81 11.72
N ALA A 32 6.56 -11.04 11.90
CA ALA A 32 6.63 -9.73 12.54
C ALA A 32 6.92 -9.80 14.05
N PHE A 33 6.72 -10.97 14.68
CA PHE A 33 6.96 -11.19 16.11
C PHE A 33 8.23 -12.00 16.38
N GLU A 34 9.08 -12.19 15.36
CA GLU A 34 10.42 -12.78 15.55
C GLU A 34 11.26 -11.90 16.48
N GLU A 35 11.91 -12.54 17.45
CA GLU A 35 12.86 -11.87 18.35
C GLU A 35 14.27 -11.84 17.74
N ASN A 36 15.11 -10.92 18.21
CA ASN A 36 16.53 -10.80 17.81
C ASN A 36 16.75 -10.57 16.30
N VAL A 37 15.80 -9.92 15.62
CA VAL A 37 15.92 -9.49 14.22
C VAL A 37 15.75 -7.96 14.10
N PRO A 38 16.25 -7.34 13.02
CA PRO A 38 16.05 -5.91 12.78
C PRO A 38 14.56 -5.54 12.67
N GLN A 39 14.15 -4.43 13.28
CA GLN A 39 12.76 -3.94 13.17
C GLN A 39 12.33 -3.70 11.71
N ALA A 40 13.26 -3.35 10.81
CA ALA A 40 12.98 -3.20 9.39
C ALA A 40 12.48 -4.50 8.72
N ARG A 41 12.89 -5.68 9.23
CA ARG A 41 12.39 -6.99 8.78
C ARG A 41 10.93 -7.15 9.17
N THR A 42 10.64 -6.99 10.45
CA THR A 42 9.31 -7.20 11.02
C THR A 42 8.33 -6.15 10.48
N ASP A 43 8.79 -4.92 10.28
CA ASP A 43 8.06 -3.83 9.62
C ASP A 43 7.68 -4.19 8.18
N TRP A 44 8.60 -4.81 7.43
CA TRP A 44 8.33 -5.22 6.05
C TRP A 44 7.21 -6.27 5.97
N PHE A 45 7.21 -7.25 6.88
CA PHE A 45 6.15 -8.27 6.91
C PHE A 45 4.78 -7.66 7.21
N VAL A 46 4.68 -6.79 8.21
CA VAL A 46 3.41 -6.12 8.53
C VAL A 46 2.97 -5.20 7.39
N TYR A 47 3.90 -4.47 6.78
CA TYR A 47 3.61 -3.62 5.63
C TYR A 47 3.00 -4.43 4.48
N VAL A 48 3.60 -5.59 4.15
CA VAL A 48 3.10 -6.48 3.10
C VAL A 48 1.68 -6.97 3.42
N VAL A 49 1.44 -7.41 4.66
CA VAL A 49 0.12 -7.88 5.10
C VAL A 49 -0.93 -6.77 4.95
N LEU A 50 -0.65 -5.56 5.44
CA LEU A 50 -1.59 -4.44 5.32
C LEU A 50 -1.78 -4.01 3.86
N ARG A 51 -0.72 -4.00 3.06
CA ARG A 51 -0.76 -3.54 1.67
C ARG A 51 -1.66 -4.38 0.77
N VAL A 52 -1.81 -5.68 1.04
CA VAL A 52 -2.67 -6.55 0.21
C VAL A 52 -4.15 -6.48 0.58
N MET A 53 -4.48 -5.89 1.73
CA MET A 53 -5.85 -5.78 2.23
C MET A 53 -6.84 -5.12 1.25
N PRO A 54 -6.49 -4.09 0.45
CA PRO A 54 -7.41 -3.52 -0.52
C PRO A 54 -7.78 -4.49 -1.64
N TRP A 55 -6.93 -5.47 -1.92
CA TRP A 55 -7.15 -6.45 -2.98
C TRP A 55 -8.07 -7.56 -2.51
N ILE A 56 -7.79 -8.15 -1.35
CA ILE A 56 -8.43 -9.41 -0.90
C ILE A 56 -9.35 -9.25 0.32
N GLY A 57 -9.33 -8.09 0.99
CA GLY A 57 -10.02 -7.87 2.25
C GLY A 57 -11.53 -8.05 2.19
N LEU A 58 -12.18 -7.63 1.09
CA LEU A 58 -13.62 -7.83 0.89
C LEU A 58 -14.00 -9.32 0.91
N GLU A 59 -13.36 -10.10 0.05
CA GLU A 59 -13.61 -11.54 -0.10
C GLU A 59 -13.34 -12.31 1.22
N LEU A 60 -12.27 -11.95 1.94
CA LEU A 60 -11.99 -12.51 3.27
C LEU A 60 -13.02 -12.06 4.31
N SER A 61 -13.47 -10.81 4.26
CA SER A 61 -14.45 -10.30 5.24
C SER A 61 -15.81 -10.99 5.12
N GLU A 62 -16.17 -11.45 3.91
CA GLU A 62 -17.43 -12.14 3.65
C GLU A 62 -17.36 -13.63 4.00
N LYS A 63 -16.20 -14.27 3.81
CA LYS A 63 -16.08 -15.74 3.90
C LYS A 63 -15.23 -16.25 5.06
N LYS A 64 -14.39 -15.39 5.64
CA LYS A 64 -13.30 -15.70 6.58
C LYS A 64 -13.06 -14.55 7.57
N LYS A 65 -14.16 -14.02 8.10
CA LYS A 65 -14.17 -12.79 8.89
C LYS A 65 -13.30 -12.86 10.14
N ASP A 66 -13.41 -13.95 10.90
CA ASP A 66 -12.72 -14.10 12.19
C ASP A 66 -11.20 -14.17 11.97
N GLU A 67 -10.76 -14.92 10.96
CA GLU A 67 -9.35 -15.01 10.57
C GLU A 67 -8.80 -13.65 10.09
N LEU A 68 -9.57 -12.91 9.27
CA LEU A 68 -9.20 -11.56 8.86
C LEU A 68 -9.08 -10.61 10.05
N ASP A 69 -10.05 -10.64 10.97
CA ASP A 69 -10.05 -9.80 12.16
C ASP A 69 -8.83 -10.10 13.05
N ASN A 70 -8.46 -11.37 13.22
CA ASN A 70 -7.26 -11.79 13.94
C ASN A 70 -5.96 -11.26 13.30
N ILE A 71 -5.84 -11.34 11.96
CA ILE A 71 -4.69 -10.81 11.23
C ILE A 71 -4.55 -9.30 11.47
N LEU A 72 -5.64 -8.54 11.36
CA LEU A 72 -5.62 -7.09 11.56
C LEU A 72 -5.34 -6.70 13.02
N GLU A 73 -5.85 -7.47 13.98
CA GLU A 73 -5.54 -7.26 15.39
C GLU A 73 -4.05 -7.50 15.67
N GLY A 74 -3.48 -8.57 15.13
CA GLY A 74 -2.05 -8.86 15.24
C GLY A 74 -1.18 -7.76 14.61
N ALA A 75 -1.51 -7.32 13.39
CA ALA A 75 -0.82 -6.20 12.75
C ALA A 75 -0.92 -4.91 13.58
N GLY A 76 -2.10 -4.63 14.15
CA GLY A 76 -2.31 -3.47 15.03
C GLY A 76 -1.47 -3.52 16.31
N LYS A 77 -1.43 -4.68 16.99
CA LYS A 77 -0.61 -4.88 18.20
C LYS A 77 0.88 -4.71 17.91
N TYR A 78 1.35 -5.24 16.78
CA TYR A 78 2.73 -5.03 16.36
C TYR A 78 3.02 -3.53 16.21
N ILE A 79 2.19 -2.81 15.46
CA ILE A 79 2.39 -1.38 15.17
C ILE A 79 2.37 -0.51 16.43
N GLU A 80 1.50 -0.82 17.39
CA GLU A 80 1.45 -0.15 18.70
C GLU A 80 2.75 -0.31 19.51
N GLY A 81 3.38 -1.48 19.44
CA GLY A 81 4.63 -1.79 20.14
C GLY A 81 5.92 -1.30 19.45
N ARG A 82 5.84 -0.75 18.22
CA ARG A 82 7.03 -0.36 17.44
C ARG A 82 7.75 0.85 18.02
N ARG A 83 9.08 0.87 17.86
CA ARG A 83 9.87 2.09 18.07
C ARG A 83 9.79 2.97 16.83
N LYS A 84 9.48 4.24 17.03
CA LYS A 84 9.27 5.24 15.95
C LYS A 84 10.33 6.35 15.97
N VAL A 85 11.55 6.01 16.37
CA VAL A 85 12.65 6.99 16.54
C VAL A 85 13.08 7.62 15.23
N HIS A 86 12.87 6.95 14.10
CA HIS A 86 13.21 7.44 12.76
C HIS A 86 12.29 8.57 12.28
N VAL A 87 11.07 8.70 12.80
CA VAL A 87 10.05 9.61 12.26
C VAL A 87 10.57 11.04 12.21
N LYS A 88 11.09 11.57 13.33
CA LYS A 88 11.63 12.94 13.38
C LYS A 88 12.80 13.18 12.43
N MET A 89 13.56 12.15 12.09
CA MET A 89 14.70 12.25 11.17
C MET A 89 14.26 12.21 9.70
N LEU A 90 13.11 11.59 9.41
CA LEU A 90 12.61 11.38 8.05
C LEU A 90 11.47 12.32 7.65
N GLN A 91 10.94 13.10 8.60
CA GLN A 91 10.00 14.19 8.34
C GLN A 91 10.65 15.30 7.53
N VAL A 92 10.01 15.70 6.43
CA VAL A 92 10.36 16.89 5.64
C VAL A 92 9.99 18.16 6.42
N TRP A 93 8.88 18.13 7.17
CA TRP A 93 8.49 19.20 8.08
C TRP A 93 8.13 18.65 9.46
N SER A 94 8.54 19.36 10.51
CA SER A 94 8.25 19.00 11.90
C SER A 94 6.91 19.52 12.42
N SER A 95 6.25 20.40 11.66
CA SER A 95 4.92 20.92 12.01
C SER A 95 3.86 19.85 11.74
N SER A 96 2.91 19.69 12.65
CA SER A 96 1.71 18.87 12.42
C SER A 96 0.60 19.63 11.69
N THR A 97 0.81 20.93 11.41
CA THR A 97 -0.13 21.78 10.69
C THR A 97 0.49 22.31 9.40
N PRO A 98 -0.26 22.35 8.27
CA PRO A 98 -1.65 21.87 8.12
C PRO A 98 -1.76 20.33 8.05
N HIS A 99 -0.69 19.63 7.69
CA HIS A 99 -0.69 18.18 7.54
C HIS A 99 0.45 17.55 8.36
N GLU A 100 0.11 16.56 9.17
CA GLU A 100 1.11 15.74 9.86
C GLU A 100 1.78 14.77 8.88
N GLN A 101 3.10 14.61 9.04
CA GLN A 101 3.87 13.63 8.32
C GLN A 101 4.04 12.37 9.18
N GLU A 102 3.20 11.39 8.89
CA GLU A 102 3.02 10.18 9.70
C GLU A 102 4.06 9.08 9.38
N ASP A 103 4.32 8.20 10.34
CA ASP A 103 4.97 6.92 10.05
C ASP A 103 4.14 6.12 9.03
N TYR A 104 4.80 5.55 8.03
CA TYR A 104 4.13 4.88 6.92
C TYR A 104 3.23 3.70 7.32
N LEU A 105 3.58 2.96 8.38
CA LEU A 105 2.76 1.83 8.85
C LEU A 105 1.58 2.31 9.69
N ASP A 106 1.74 3.39 10.47
CA ASP A 106 0.61 4.01 11.17
C ASP A 106 -0.43 4.53 10.16
N CYS A 107 0.04 5.25 9.13
CA CYS A 107 -0.82 5.78 8.09
C CYS A 107 -1.52 4.66 7.31
N LEU A 108 -0.79 3.60 6.91
CA LEU A 108 -1.38 2.46 6.20
C LEU A 108 -2.38 1.68 7.06
N LEU A 109 -2.09 1.49 8.36
CA LEU A 109 -3.05 0.87 9.27
C LEU A 109 -4.33 1.70 9.41
N ALA A 110 -4.21 3.03 9.50
CA ALA A 110 -5.37 3.92 9.52
C ALA A 110 -6.19 3.81 8.23
N GLN A 111 -5.52 3.73 7.07
CA GLN A 111 -6.16 3.54 5.76
C GLN A 111 -6.89 2.20 5.65
N VAL A 112 -6.27 1.11 6.10
CA VAL A 112 -6.91 -0.22 6.13
C VAL A 112 -8.08 -0.26 7.11
N LYS A 113 -7.97 0.40 8.26
CA LYS A 113 -9.09 0.54 9.20
C LYS A 113 -10.24 1.33 8.60
N SER A 114 -9.95 2.42 7.88
CA SER A 114 -10.96 3.20 7.15
C SER A 114 -11.65 2.34 6.08
N LEU A 115 -10.88 1.58 5.30
CA LEU A 115 -11.42 0.62 4.33
C LEU A 115 -12.34 -0.41 5.00
N LYS A 116 -11.94 -0.98 6.14
CA LYS A 116 -12.78 -1.90 6.92
C LYS A 116 -14.09 -1.24 7.37
N THR A 117 -14.05 0.01 7.84
CA THR A 117 -15.27 0.74 8.24
C THR A 117 -16.17 1.09 7.07
N ASN A 118 -15.62 1.12 5.85
CA ASN A 118 -16.34 1.31 4.59
C ASN A 118 -16.68 -0.03 3.92
N ASP A 119 -16.93 -1.08 4.72
CA ASP A 119 -17.31 -2.42 4.27
C ASP A 119 -16.36 -3.03 3.22
N TRP A 120 -15.06 -2.73 3.32
CA TRP A 120 -14.04 -3.19 2.37
C TRP A 120 -14.25 -2.76 0.92
N LYS A 121 -15.00 -1.68 0.71
CA LYS A 121 -15.28 -1.14 -0.63
C LYS A 121 -14.37 0.03 -0.95
N GLU A 122 -13.74 -0.03 -2.11
CA GLU A 122 -12.94 1.03 -2.72
C GLU A 122 -13.28 1.16 -4.21
N LYS A 123 -12.80 2.22 -4.87
CA LYS A 123 -13.17 2.57 -6.26
C LYS A 123 -11.98 2.68 -7.23
N GLN A 124 -10.77 2.31 -6.81
CA GLN A 124 -9.56 2.51 -7.62
C GLN A 124 -9.12 1.24 -8.33
N ILE A 125 -9.26 0.07 -7.71
CA ILE A 125 -8.78 -1.19 -8.28
C ILE A 125 -9.71 -1.63 -9.41
N ALA A 126 -9.15 -1.82 -10.61
CA ALA A 126 -9.86 -2.39 -11.74
C ALA A 126 -10.00 -3.91 -11.59
N ARG A 127 -11.19 -4.37 -11.17
CA ARG A 127 -11.48 -5.79 -10.90
C ARG A 127 -12.07 -6.49 -12.12
N HIS A 128 -11.24 -6.73 -13.13
CA HIS A 128 -11.71 -7.29 -14.42
C HIS A 128 -12.33 -8.69 -14.30
N TYR A 129 -11.90 -9.50 -13.33
CA TYR A 129 -12.44 -10.84 -13.08
C TYR A 129 -13.94 -10.84 -12.77
N VAL A 130 -14.52 -9.71 -12.30
CA VAL A 130 -15.96 -9.58 -12.02
C VAL A 130 -16.80 -9.80 -13.29
N ALA A 131 -16.29 -9.42 -14.46
CA ALA A 131 -16.99 -9.65 -15.73
C ALA A 131 -17.06 -11.13 -16.14
N PHE A 132 -16.32 -12.01 -15.44
CA PHE A 132 -16.18 -13.43 -15.75
C PHE A 132 -16.64 -14.33 -14.59
N ASP A 133 -17.43 -13.82 -13.64
CA ASP A 133 -17.83 -14.58 -12.43
C ASP A 133 -18.47 -15.93 -12.78
N ALA A 134 -19.35 -15.99 -13.79
CA ALA A 134 -19.97 -17.23 -14.25
C ALA A 134 -18.94 -18.28 -14.77
N ALA A 135 -17.86 -17.82 -15.42
CA ALA A 135 -16.81 -18.72 -15.92
C ALA A 135 -15.86 -19.17 -14.80
N LEU A 136 -15.63 -18.30 -13.81
CA LEU A 136 -14.75 -18.59 -12.68
C LEU A 136 -15.46 -19.40 -11.58
N GLN A 137 -16.79 -19.42 -11.55
CA GLN A 137 -17.56 -20.05 -10.49
C GLN A 137 -17.26 -21.54 -10.32
N ASP A 138 -17.10 -22.27 -11.44
CA ASP A 138 -16.83 -23.70 -11.48
C ASP A 138 -15.34 -24.03 -11.64
N ALA A 139 -14.46 -23.03 -11.53
CA ALA A 139 -13.02 -23.24 -11.62
C ALA A 139 -12.50 -24.06 -10.45
N LEU A 140 -11.59 -25.00 -10.73
CA LEU A 140 -10.87 -25.73 -9.71
C LEU A 140 -9.92 -24.77 -8.97
N GLN A 141 -10.05 -24.70 -7.65
CA GLN A 141 -9.15 -23.90 -6.81
C GLN A 141 -7.92 -24.72 -6.41
N HIS A 142 -6.82 -24.01 -6.20
CA HIS A 142 -5.55 -24.56 -5.72
C HIS A 142 -5.21 -24.02 -4.34
N ASN A 143 -4.54 -24.84 -3.52
CA ASN A 143 -3.95 -24.37 -2.29
C ASN A 143 -2.54 -23.85 -2.57
N LEU A 144 -2.18 -22.72 -1.96
CA LEU A 144 -0.78 -22.35 -1.84
C LEU A 144 -0.02 -23.44 -1.07
N PRO A 145 1.24 -23.73 -1.44
CA PRO A 145 2.09 -24.56 -0.61
C PRO A 145 2.33 -23.87 0.74
N SER A 146 2.60 -24.66 1.78
CA SER A 146 3.04 -24.10 3.07
C SER A 146 4.25 -23.19 2.84
N PHE A 147 4.14 -21.96 3.34
CA PHE A 147 5.15 -20.94 3.19
C PHE A 147 5.83 -20.70 4.53
N SER A 148 7.16 -20.68 4.51
CA SER A 148 7.97 -20.24 5.63
C SER A 148 8.83 -19.07 5.17
N PRO A 149 8.69 -17.89 5.77
CA PRO A 149 9.54 -16.74 5.44
C PRO A 149 11.03 -17.08 5.58
N PRO A 150 11.89 -16.63 4.65
CA PRO A 150 13.33 -16.86 4.77
C PRO A 150 13.87 -16.29 6.08
N VAL A 151 14.66 -17.09 6.81
CA VAL A 151 15.30 -16.69 8.08
C VAL A 151 16.20 -15.49 7.86
N HIS A 152 16.25 -14.58 8.83
CA HIS A 152 17.18 -13.45 8.81
C HIS A 152 18.63 -13.93 8.80
N LYS A 153 19.44 -13.27 7.97
CA LYS A 153 20.90 -13.40 7.91
C LYS A 153 21.55 -12.02 7.92
N ASP A 154 22.82 -11.93 8.28
CA ASP A 154 23.55 -10.66 8.34
C ASP A 154 23.58 -9.91 6.99
N GLU A 155 23.57 -10.65 5.87
CA GLU A 155 23.48 -10.09 4.52
C GLU A 155 22.06 -9.68 4.08
N SER A 156 21.04 -9.88 4.93
CA SER A 156 19.66 -9.54 4.59
C SER A 156 19.47 -8.03 4.58
N ASN A 157 18.94 -7.52 3.47
CA ASN A 157 18.62 -6.11 3.32
C ASN A 157 17.10 -5.92 3.30
N TYR A 158 16.61 -5.05 4.17
CA TYR A 158 15.20 -4.70 4.26
C TYR A 158 15.01 -3.22 3.89
N PRO A 159 13.85 -2.85 3.33
CA PRO A 159 13.55 -1.45 3.05
C PRO A 159 13.65 -0.59 4.32
N LEU A 160 14.17 0.63 4.17
CA LEU A 160 14.17 1.60 5.24
C LEU A 160 12.73 2.03 5.57
N PRO A 161 12.43 2.35 6.84
CA PRO A 161 11.15 2.94 7.17
C PRO A 161 11.00 4.29 6.46
N MET A 162 9.76 4.68 6.20
CA MET A 162 9.44 5.93 5.53
C MET A 162 8.48 6.77 6.37
N VAL A 163 8.46 8.06 6.08
CA VAL A 163 7.44 8.99 6.58
C VAL A 163 6.62 9.43 5.38
N VAL A 164 5.30 9.44 5.55
CA VAL A 164 4.35 9.78 4.49
C VAL A 164 4.39 11.28 4.25
N PHE A 165 4.77 11.65 3.03
CA PHE A 165 4.72 13.04 2.60
C PHE A 165 3.25 13.44 2.34
N ARG A 166 2.83 14.54 2.94
CA ARG A 166 1.49 15.11 2.75
C ARG A 166 1.61 16.61 2.57
N LEU A 167 0.98 17.11 1.52
CA LEU A 167 0.98 18.50 1.10
C LEU A 167 -0.43 19.01 0.81
N PHE A 168 -1.30 18.15 0.27
CA PHE A 168 -2.66 18.55 -0.15
C PHE A 168 -3.76 17.82 0.60
N ASP A 169 -4.82 18.56 0.90
CA ASP A 169 -6.13 18.04 1.24
C ASP A 169 -7.24 18.54 0.29
N TYR A 170 -8.50 18.29 0.65
CA TYR A 170 -9.64 18.65 -0.19
C TYR A 170 -9.84 20.17 -0.31
N ALA A 171 -9.37 20.97 0.65
CA ALA A 171 -9.52 22.42 0.66
C ALA A 171 -8.56 23.12 -0.32
N ASP A 172 -7.51 22.43 -0.78
CA ASP A 172 -6.59 22.93 -1.81
C ASP A 172 -7.15 22.75 -3.24
N CYS A 173 -8.18 21.92 -3.39
CA CYS A 173 -8.77 21.58 -4.68
C CYS A 173 -9.97 22.48 -5.02
N PRO A 174 -10.29 22.68 -6.32
CA PRO A 174 -11.47 23.46 -6.72
C PRO A 174 -12.78 22.85 -6.17
N GLU A 175 -13.69 23.69 -5.68
CA GLU A 175 -14.95 23.27 -5.05
C GLU A 175 -15.92 22.55 -6.01
N ASP A 176 -15.82 22.84 -7.31
CA ASP A 176 -16.66 22.28 -8.38
C ASP A 176 -16.11 20.97 -8.97
N GLY A 177 -14.99 20.46 -8.45
CA GLY A 177 -14.32 19.26 -8.92
C GLY A 177 -14.69 17.97 -8.17
N THR A 178 -14.04 16.88 -8.59
CA THR A 178 -14.01 15.63 -7.80
C THR A 178 -13.26 15.86 -6.49
N VAL A 179 -13.64 15.14 -5.43
CA VAL A 179 -13.02 15.31 -4.10
C VAL A 179 -11.70 14.55 -4.03
N LEU A 180 -10.66 15.20 -3.51
CA LEU A 180 -9.37 14.57 -3.24
C LEU A 180 -9.52 13.54 -2.10
N PRO A 181 -9.09 12.28 -2.30
CA PRO A 181 -9.17 11.27 -1.25
C PRO A 181 -8.39 11.69 0.00
N GLY A 182 -9.04 11.64 1.17
CA GLY A 182 -8.43 12.02 2.44
C GLY A 182 -7.17 11.21 2.74
N ALA A 183 -6.27 11.75 3.59
CA ALA A 183 -4.98 11.13 3.90
C ALA A 183 -5.09 9.68 4.39
N HIS A 184 -6.16 9.35 5.12
CA HIS A 184 -6.46 8.01 5.64
C HIS A 184 -7.49 7.23 4.80
N SER A 185 -7.78 7.64 3.56
CA SER A 185 -8.51 6.80 2.62
C SER A 185 -7.55 5.81 1.95
N ILE A 186 -8.01 4.60 1.67
CA ILE A 186 -7.19 3.61 0.97
C ILE A 186 -6.96 3.99 -0.49
N GLU A 187 -7.88 4.73 -1.10
CA GLU A 187 -7.74 5.25 -2.45
C GLU A 187 -6.54 6.19 -2.54
N ARG A 188 -6.27 7.01 -1.51
CA ARG A 188 -5.08 7.86 -1.44
C ARG A 188 -3.81 7.03 -1.57
N PHE A 189 -3.72 5.93 -0.82
CA PHE A 189 -2.60 4.99 -0.88
C PHE A 189 -2.46 4.32 -2.25
N LEU A 190 -3.55 3.78 -2.80
CA LEU A 190 -3.53 3.05 -4.06
C LEU A 190 -3.10 3.93 -5.24
N ILE A 191 -3.62 5.16 -5.30
CA ILE A 191 -3.25 6.11 -6.35
C ILE A 191 -1.78 6.53 -6.21
N GLU A 192 -1.32 6.81 -4.98
CA GLU A 192 0.09 7.17 -4.75
C GLU A 192 1.05 6.03 -5.12
N GLU A 193 0.72 4.78 -4.80
CA GLU A 193 1.52 3.62 -5.19
C GLU A 193 1.62 3.48 -6.71
N GLU A 194 0.51 3.64 -7.43
CA GLU A 194 0.47 3.56 -8.89
C GLU A 194 1.30 4.70 -9.52
N LEU A 195 1.14 5.93 -9.02
CA LEU A 195 1.92 7.08 -9.48
C LEU A 195 3.42 6.92 -9.20
N ASN A 196 3.80 6.44 -8.01
CA ASN A 196 5.20 6.13 -7.70
C ASN A 196 5.75 5.08 -8.67
N TRP A 197 4.99 4.03 -8.98
CA TRP A 197 5.40 3.00 -9.92
C TRP A 197 5.57 3.56 -11.34
N ILE A 198 4.63 4.37 -11.84
CA ILE A 198 4.74 5.01 -13.16
C ILE A 198 6.01 5.86 -13.24
N VAL A 199 6.30 6.65 -12.20
CA VAL A 199 7.51 7.50 -12.15
C VAL A 199 8.77 6.63 -12.14
N ASP A 200 8.85 5.66 -11.24
CA ASP A 200 10.04 4.82 -11.09
C ASP A 200 10.32 3.96 -12.32
N PHE A 201 9.28 3.43 -12.96
CA PHE A 201 9.40 2.61 -14.16
C PHE A 201 9.87 3.41 -15.38
N ASN A 202 9.45 4.68 -15.49
CA ASN A 202 9.73 5.53 -16.65
C ASN A 202 10.81 6.60 -16.40
N ALA A 203 11.52 6.54 -15.26
CA ALA A 203 12.46 7.59 -14.84
C ALA A 203 13.62 7.84 -15.82
N ALA A 204 13.95 6.87 -16.67
CA ALA A 204 14.99 7.00 -17.68
C ALA A 204 14.59 7.93 -18.85
N ASP A 205 13.29 8.09 -19.12
CA ASP A 205 12.78 8.97 -20.18
C ASP A 205 11.63 9.83 -19.65
N ARG A 206 11.95 11.10 -19.34
CA ARG A 206 10.98 12.08 -18.84
C ARG A 206 9.78 12.29 -19.75
N LYS A 207 9.92 12.14 -21.08
CA LYS A 207 8.80 12.36 -22.00
C LYS A 207 7.81 11.22 -21.89
N ILE A 208 8.30 9.98 -21.85
CA ILE A 208 7.47 8.79 -21.63
C ILE A 208 6.84 8.85 -20.24
N CYS A 209 7.61 9.21 -19.20
CA CYS A 209 7.06 9.37 -17.85
C CYS A 209 5.91 10.38 -17.80
N ALA A 210 6.07 11.55 -18.42
CA ALA A 210 5.02 12.57 -18.48
C ALA A 210 3.81 12.09 -19.29
N GLU A 211 4.03 11.36 -20.39
CA GLU A 211 2.98 10.76 -21.19
C GLU A 211 2.17 9.71 -20.39
N GLU A 212 2.83 8.81 -19.68
CA GLU A 212 2.18 7.79 -18.85
C GLU A 212 1.41 8.39 -17.67
N LEU A 213 1.97 9.39 -16.99
CA LEU A 213 1.25 10.14 -15.96
C LEU A 213 0.00 10.84 -16.53
N THR A 214 0.10 11.40 -17.74
CA THR A 214 -1.03 12.03 -18.43
C THR A 214 -2.06 10.99 -18.85
N ASN A 215 -1.64 9.82 -19.31
CA ASN A 215 -2.53 8.72 -19.68
C ASN A 215 -3.31 8.22 -18.47
N TYR A 216 -2.63 8.03 -17.33
CA TYR A 216 -3.27 7.68 -16.05
C TYR A 216 -4.28 8.75 -15.63
N ALA A 217 -3.93 10.02 -15.76
CA ALA A 217 -4.80 11.14 -15.41
C ALA A 217 -6.12 11.19 -16.20
N ARG A 218 -6.16 10.68 -17.45
CA ARG A 218 -7.40 10.67 -18.26
C ARG A 218 -8.50 9.78 -17.70
N GLY A 219 -8.13 8.74 -16.95
CA GLY A 219 -9.08 7.82 -16.32
C GLY A 219 -9.41 8.13 -14.87
N ALA A 220 -8.72 9.10 -14.27
CA ALA A 220 -8.80 9.38 -12.84
C ALA A 220 -10.07 10.17 -12.48
N ASN A 221 -10.78 9.70 -11.46
CA ASN A 221 -11.98 10.36 -10.92
C ASN A 221 -11.68 11.19 -9.66
N VAL A 222 -10.47 11.76 -9.58
CA VAL A 222 -9.95 12.56 -8.45
C VAL A 222 -9.19 13.77 -8.99
N PRO A 223 -8.85 14.77 -8.17
CA PRO A 223 -7.93 15.87 -8.50
C PRO A 223 -6.50 15.37 -8.77
N ILE A 224 -6.32 14.60 -9.84
CA ILE A 224 -5.12 13.80 -10.10
C ILE A 224 -3.87 14.66 -10.31
N ALA A 225 -4.01 15.88 -10.83
CA ALA A 225 -2.90 16.81 -10.98
C ALA A 225 -2.24 17.15 -9.62
N TYR A 226 -3.04 17.30 -8.56
CA TYR A 226 -2.55 17.56 -7.20
C TYR A 226 -1.81 16.34 -6.66
N MET A 227 -2.34 15.14 -6.88
CA MET A 227 -1.70 13.90 -6.44
C MET A 227 -0.41 13.60 -7.20
N ILE A 228 -0.36 13.85 -8.51
CA ILE A 228 0.87 13.76 -9.31
C ILE A 228 1.92 14.71 -8.74
N LEU A 229 1.56 15.97 -8.50
CA LEU A 229 2.48 16.97 -7.96
C LEU A 229 2.98 16.58 -6.56
N GLU A 230 2.09 16.10 -5.70
CA GLU A 230 2.44 15.63 -4.38
C GLU A 230 3.36 14.41 -4.41
N VAL A 231 3.12 13.44 -5.31
CA VAL A 231 3.99 12.26 -5.46
C VAL A 231 5.37 12.68 -5.95
N LEU A 232 5.47 13.58 -6.94
CA LEU A 232 6.76 14.08 -7.42
C LEU A 232 7.54 14.80 -6.31
N PHE A 233 6.88 15.63 -5.50
CA PHE A 233 7.51 16.26 -4.34
C PHE A 233 7.84 15.24 -3.23
N SER A 234 7.00 14.23 -3.02
CA SER A 234 7.25 13.15 -2.05
C SER A 234 8.51 12.38 -2.39
N GLN A 235 8.79 12.17 -3.68
CA GLN A 235 10.01 11.54 -4.13
C GLN A 235 11.21 12.49 -4.05
N LEU A 236 11.07 13.73 -4.54
CA LEU A 236 12.15 14.73 -4.51
C LEU A 236 12.65 15.03 -3.10
N PHE A 237 11.73 15.16 -2.13
CA PHE A 237 12.05 15.48 -0.74
C PHE A 237 12.20 14.23 0.15
N ARG A 238 12.19 13.02 -0.45
CA ARG A 238 12.34 11.78 0.31
C ARG A 238 13.66 11.76 1.05
N LEU A 239 13.59 11.49 2.35
CA LEU A 239 14.75 11.25 3.19
C LEU A 239 15.02 9.73 3.32
N PRO A 240 16.28 9.28 3.32
CA PRO A 240 17.49 10.11 3.28
C PRO A 240 17.77 10.72 1.91
N HIS A 241 17.40 10.05 0.81
CA HIS A 241 17.69 10.48 -0.56
C HIS A 241 16.48 10.22 -1.47
N PRO A 242 16.29 11.03 -2.54
CA PRO A 242 15.25 10.79 -3.54
C PRO A 242 15.53 9.49 -4.33
N PRO A 243 14.48 8.79 -4.81
CA PRO A 243 14.64 7.57 -5.61
C PRO A 243 15.26 7.84 -6.98
N GLN A 244 14.95 8.98 -7.59
CA GLN A 244 15.53 9.45 -8.85
C GLN A 244 16.49 10.63 -8.66
N PRO A 245 17.45 10.86 -9.57
CA PRO A 245 18.33 12.04 -9.53
C PRO A 245 17.52 13.34 -9.51
N THR A 246 17.90 14.34 -8.71
CA THR A 246 17.11 15.58 -8.55
C THR A 246 16.84 16.32 -9.87
N GLY A 247 17.75 16.23 -10.84
CA GLY A 247 17.58 16.80 -12.17
C GLY A 247 16.45 16.17 -13.00
N PHE A 248 15.94 14.99 -12.61
CA PHE A 248 14.76 14.38 -13.21
C PHE A 248 13.50 15.23 -12.93
N TYR A 249 13.26 15.61 -11.67
CA TYR A 249 12.04 16.34 -11.27
C TYR A 249 12.01 17.80 -11.73
N GLY A 250 13.16 18.39 -12.05
CA GLY A 250 13.27 19.78 -12.51
C GLY A 250 13.17 19.96 -14.03
N ARG A 251 12.81 18.91 -14.78
CA ARG A 251 12.95 18.84 -16.23
C ARG A 251 11.68 18.42 -16.95
#